data_AF-A0A7G8GVM1-F1
#
_entry.id   AF-A0A7G8GVM1-F1
#
_cell.length_a   1.000
_cell.length_b   1.000
_cell.length_c   1.000
_cell.angle_alpha   90.00
_cell.angle_beta   90.00
_cell.angle_gamma   90.00
#
_symmetry.space_group_name_H-M   'P 1'
#
loop_
_entity.id
_entity.type
_entity.pdbx_description
1 polymer ?
#
loop_
_entity_poly.entity_id
_entity_poly.type
_entity_poly.pdbx_seq_one_letter_code
_entity_poly.pdbx_strand_id
1 'polypeptide(L)' 'MALRETKPQVSPLRLKITVLIAGFGPLVAIGLWLQSKGFFN' A
#
# COMPACT_ATOMS: atom_id res chain seq x y z
N MET A 1 23.69 30.05 4.94
CA MET A 1 23.58 29.19 3.74
C MET A 1 22.38 28.28 3.96
N ALA A 2 21.33 28.35 3.14
CA ALA A 2 20.15 27.50 3.34
C ALA A 2 20.44 26.08 2.82
N LEU A 3 20.31 25.07 3.68
CA LEU A 3 20.41 23.66 3.31
C LEU A 3 19.25 23.35 2.36
N ARG A 4 19.54 23.20 1.06
CA ARG A 4 18.55 22.77 0.07
C ARG A 4 18.32 21.28 0.29
N GLU A 5 17.32 20.92 1.10
CA GLU A 5 16.87 19.53 1.17
C GLU A 5 16.32 19.12 -0.21
N THR A 6 17.11 18.34 -0.94
CA THR A 6 16.64 17.61 -2.11
C THR A 6 15.83 16.41 -1.64
N LYS A 7 14.68 16.64 -1.00
CA LYS A 7 13.71 15.57 -0.76
C LYS A 7 13.26 15.07 -2.14
N PRO A 8 13.44 13.78 -2.48
CA PRO A 8 12.91 13.24 -3.72
C PRO A 8 11.38 13.41 -3.71
N GLN A 9 10.89 14.41 -4.44
CA GLN A 9 9.48 14.70 -4.57
C GLN A 9 8.84 13.56 -5.34
N VAL A 10 8.17 12.65 -4.64
CA VAL A 10 7.34 11.63 -5.27
C VAL A 10 6.09 12.27 -5.85
N SER A 11 5.65 11.83 -7.02
CA SER A 11 4.44 12.40 -7.62
C SER A 11 3.22 12.07 -6.73
N PRO A 12 2.28 13.02 -6.55
CA PRO A 12 1.08 12.79 -5.75
C PRO A 12 0.27 11.57 -6.20
N LEU A 13 0.31 11.25 -7.50
CA LEU A 13 -0.33 10.07 -8.06
C LEU A 13 0.30 8.77 -7.57
N ARG A 14 1.63 8.67 -7.55
CA ARG A 14 2.34 7.49 -7.03
C ARG A 14 2.06 7.30 -5.54
N LEU A 15 2.04 8.38 -4.77
CA LEU A 15 1.72 8.31 -3.34
C LEU A 15 0.32 7.74 -3.09
N LYS A 16 -0.69 8.21 -3.83
CA LYS A 16 -2.07 7.70 -3.74
C LYS A 16 -2.15 6.20 -4.05
N ILE A 17 -1.50 5.76 -5.12
CA ILE A 17 -1.48 4.34 -5.51
C ILE A 17 -0.80 3.50 -4.43
N THR A 18 0.35 3.94 -3.91
CA THR A 18 1.05 3.24 -2.83
C THR A 18 0.18 3.10 -1.59
N VAL A 19 -0.54 4.16 -1.19
CA VAL A 19 -1.44 4.12 -0.02
C VAL A 19 -2.59 3.14 -0.25
N LEU A 20 -3.19 3.14 -1.45
CA LEU A 20 -4.25 2.19 -1.80
C LEU A 20 -3.74 0.74 -1.73
N ILE A 21 -2.59 0.45 -2.33
CA ILE A 21 -2.00 -0.90 -2.30
C ILE A 21 -1.62 -1.31 -0.88
N ALA A 22 -1.04 -0.41 -0.09
CA ALA A 22 -0.69 -0.68 1.31
C ALA A 22 -1.92 -0.96 2.18
N GLY A 23 -3.06 -0.34 1.90
CA GLY A 23 -4.33 -0.60 2.59
C GLY A 23 -5.00 -1.90 2.14
N PHE A 24 -5.16 -2.10 0.84
CA PHE A 24 -5.93 -3.22 0.29
C PHE A 24 -5.13 -4.51 0.15
N GLY A 25 -3.82 -4.43 -0.10
CA GLY A 25 -2.96 -5.60 -0.31
C GLY A 25 -3.01 -6.61 0.85
N PRO A 26 -2.85 -6.18 2.12
CA PRO A 26 -2.97 -7.08 3.27
C PRO A 26 -4.36 -7.68 3.41
N LEU A 27 -5.42 -6.88 3.18
CA LEU A 27 -6.80 -7.34 3.29
C LEU A 27 -7.12 -8.44 2.27
N VAL A 28 -6.66 -8.27 1.03
CA VAL A 28 -6.81 -9.28 -0.02
C VAL A 28 -6.01 -10.54 0.32
N ALA A 29 -4.76 -10.40 0.79
CA ALA A 29 -3.93 -11.53 1.18
C ALA A 29 -4.56 -12.36 2.31
N ILE A 30 -5.08 -11.68 3.34
CA ILE A 30 -5.78 -12.33 4.45
C ILE A 30 -7.07 -12.99 3.96
N GLY A 31 -7.86 -12.31 3.12
CA GLY A 31 -9.09 -12.87 2.56
C GLY A 31 -8.83 -14.15 1.76
N LEU A 32 -7.82 -14.15 0.89
CA LEU A 32 -7.41 -15.33 0.13
C LEU A 32 -6.91 -16.45 1.04
N TRP A 33 -6.14 -16.13 2.09
CA TRP A 33 -5.68 -17.11 3.06
C TRP A 33 -6.84 -17.73 3.84
N LEU A 34 -7.78 -16.93 4.34
CA LEU A 34 -8.98 -17.42 5.04
C LEU A 34 -9.87 -18.28 4.13
N GLN A 35 -10.02 -17.90 2.86
CA GLN A 35 -10.73 -18.71 1.87
C GLN A 35 -10.04 -20.07 1.67
N SER A 36 -8.72 -20.12 1.61
CA SER A 36 -7.96 -21.39 1.50
C SER A 36 -8.13 -22.32 2.71
N LYS A 37 -8.55 -21.78 3.86
CA LYS A 37 -8.86 -22.54 5.09
C LYS A 37 -10.32 -23.00 5.17
N GLY A 38 -11.14 -22.70 4.16
CA GLY A 38 -12.57 -23.03 4.17
C GLY A 38 -13.39 -22.15 5.10
N PHE A 39 -12.88 -20.99 5.54
CA PHE A 39 -13.58 -20.11 6.49
C PHE A 39 -14.86 -19.49 5.91
N PHE A 40 -14.94 -19.36 4.58
CA PHE A 40 -16.07 -18.77 3.87
C PHE A 40 -16.97 -19.83 3.19
N ASN A 41 -16.81 -21.11 3.52
CA ASN A 41 -17.59 -22.22 2.96
C ASN A 41 -18.56 -22.79 4.00
#